data_AF-A0A2G6BSR8-F1
#
_entry.id   AF-A0A2G6BSR8-F1
#
_cell.length_a   1.000
_cell.length_b   1.000
_cell.length_c   1.000
_cell.angle_alpha   90.00
_cell.angle_beta   90.00
_cell.angle_gamma   90.00
#
_symmetry.space_group_name_H-M   'P 1'
#
loop_
_entity.id
_entity.type
_entity.pdbx_description
1 polymer ?
#
loop_
_entity_poly.entity_id
_entity_poly.type
_entity_poly.pdbx_seq_one_letter_code
_entity_poly.pdbx_strand_id
1 'polypeptide(L)'
;MGQQQILLIVLTIILVGIAVSVGITMFRDQTLQSNKDAIIADLTTLAQRAYQYRIKPESMGGGGGDYDDLELTDLGSAEMTNNANAQYVLTSAAADEVVITATGKIGATPWTITCTTDGAGKNTIDITTQASF
;
A
#
# COMPACT_ATOMS: atom_id res chain seq x y z
N MET A 1 49.28 20.66 23.10
CA MET A 1 47.88 21.15 22.99
C MET A 1 47.24 20.82 21.63
N GLY A 2 47.95 20.95 20.50
CA GLY A 2 47.39 20.59 19.17
C GLY A 2 47.00 19.10 19.01
N GLN A 3 47.75 18.15 19.56
CA GLN A 3 47.47 16.72 19.39
C GLN A 3 46.15 16.25 20.06
N GLN A 4 45.82 16.77 21.23
CA GLN A 4 44.57 16.45 21.93
C GLN A 4 43.36 17.14 21.30
N GLN A 5 43.51 18.37 20.82
CA GLN A 5 42.44 19.07 20.12
C GLN A 5 42.12 18.42 18.78
N ILE A 6 43.13 17.97 18.03
CA ILE A 6 42.92 17.25 16.77
C ILE A 6 42.18 15.93 17.02
N LEU A 7 42.51 15.21 18.09
CA LEU A 7 41.81 13.96 18.43
C LEU A 7 40.31 14.18 18.67
N LEU A 8 39.94 15.24 19.39
CA LEU A 8 38.53 15.55 19.67
C LEU A 8 37.75 15.95 18.42
N ILE A 9 38.38 16.67 17.48
CA ILE A 9 37.76 17.03 16.20
C ILE A 9 37.50 15.79 15.35
N VAL A 10 38.46 14.87 15.29
CA VAL A 10 38.28 13.63 14.52
C VAL A 10 37.15 12.78 15.12
N LEU A 11 37.06 12.71 16.44
CA LEU A 11 36.01 11.98 17.13
C LEU A 11 34.61 12.52 16.81
N THR A 12 34.43 13.84 16.82
CA THR A 12 33.12 14.45 16.50
C THR A 12 32.70 14.22 15.05
N ILE A 13 33.63 14.29 14.10
CA ILE A 13 33.34 14.05 12.68
C ILE A 13 32.90 12.60 12.44
N ILE A 14 33.56 11.63 13.11
CA ILE A 14 33.16 10.21 13.02
C ILE A 14 31.73 10.03 13.54
N LEU A 15 31.39 10.66 14.67
CA LEU A 15 30.03 10.59 15.23
C LEU A 15 28.98 11.20 14.30
N VAL A 16 29.26 12.36 13.69
CA VAL A 16 28.35 12.99 12.71
C VAL A 16 28.16 12.10 11.49
N GLY A 17 29.23 11.47 10.99
CA GLY A 17 29.15 10.55 9.85
C GLY A 17 28.19 9.39 10.08
N ILE A 18 28.25 8.76 11.25
CA ILE A 18 27.33 7.67 11.63
C ILE A 18 25.90 8.20 11.76
N ALA A 19 25.72 9.33 12.46
CA ALA A 19 24.39 9.92 12.68
C ALA A 19 23.66 10.24 11.37
N VAL A 20 24.37 10.77 10.37
CA VAL A 20 23.80 11.04 9.04
C VAL A 20 23.37 9.75 8.33
N SER A 21 24.21 8.72 8.37
CA SER A 21 23.88 7.43 7.71
C SER A 21 22.65 6.76 8.32
N VAL A 22 22.52 6.78 9.64
CA VAL A 22 21.35 6.25 10.36
C VAL A 22 20.12 7.12 10.09
N GLY A 23 20.27 8.45 10.12
CA GLY A 23 19.17 9.38 9.83
C GLY A 23 18.58 9.19 8.43
N ILE A 24 19.43 8.99 7.41
CA ILE A 24 18.96 8.71 6.04
C ILE A 24 18.20 7.38 5.97
N THR A 25 18.69 6.34 6.64
CA THR A 25 18.05 5.03 6.63
C THR A 25 16.67 5.10 7.29
N MET A 26 16.58 5.73 8.47
CA MET A 26 15.32 5.93 9.18
C MET A 26 14.31 6.75 8.37
N PHE A 27 14.76 7.77 7.64
CA PHE A 27 13.88 8.57 6.78
C PHE A 27 13.34 7.75 5.59
N ARG A 28 14.17 6.88 5.00
CA ARG A 28 13.74 5.94 3.95
C ARG A 28 12.72 4.95 4.46
N ASP A 29 12.97 4.35 5.62
CA ASP A 29 12.05 3.39 6.25
C ASP A 29 10.71 4.04 6.59
N GLN A 30 10.73 5.27 7.11
CA GLN A 30 9.51 6.03 7.40
C GLN A 30 8.71 6.33 6.13
N THR A 31 9.38 6.67 5.03
CA THR A 31 8.72 6.93 3.73
C THR A 31 8.06 5.67 3.20
N LEU A 32 8.74 4.52 3.32
CA LEU A 32 8.25 3.22 2.88
C LEU A 32 7.08 2.71 3.74
N GLN A 33 7.12 2.92 5.05
CA GLN A 33 5.99 2.62 5.94
C GLN A 33 4.78 3.52 5.65
N SER A 34 4.99 4.84 5.49
CA SER A 34 3.92 5.77 5.15
C SER A 34 3.23 5.41 3.82
N ASN A 35 4.02 5.01 2.82
CA ASN A 35 3.47 4.52 1.55
C ASN A 35 2.64 3.25 1.72
N LYS A 36 3.13 2.28 2.52
CA LYS A 36 2.38 1.06 2.84
C LYS A 36 1.03 1.37 3.51
N ASP A 37 1.02 2.27 4.49
CA ASP A 37 -0.21 2.67 5.19
C ASP A 37 -1.19 3.38 4.24
N ALA A 38 -0.69 4.22 3.33
CA ALA A 38 -1.51 4.85 2.30
C ALA A 38 -2.15 3.81 1.36
N ILE A 39 -1.40 2.80 0.94
CA ILE A 39 -1.92 1.70 0.09
C ILE A 39 -3.02 0.92 0.82
N ILE A 40 -2.83 0.63 2.10
CA ILE A 40 -3.83 -0.06 2.93
C ILE A 40 -5.11 0.78 3.06
N ALA A 41 -5.00 2.09 3.24
CA ALA A 41 -6.14 3.00 3.31
C ALA A 41 -6.93 3.04 1.99
N ASP A 42 -6.21 3.10 0.86
CA ASP A 42 -6.82 3.05 -0.48
C ASP A 42 -7.54 1.71 -0.73
N LEU A 43 -6.89 0.58 -0.42
CA LEU A 43 -7.48 -0.76 -0.53
C LEU A 43 -8.73 -0.90 0.34
N THR A 44 -8.70 -0.39 1.57
CA THR A 44 -9.85 -0.42 2.48
C THR A 44 -11.01 0.39 1.89
N THR A 45 -10.73 1.54 1.28
CA THR A 45 -11.75 2.36 0.61
C THR A 45 -12.34 1.64 -0.61
N LEU A 46 -11.50 1.00 -1.43
CA LEU A 46 -11.95 0.20 -2.58
C LEU A 46 -12.80 -1.00 -2.14
N ALA A 47 -12.38 -1.71 -1.08
CA ALA A 47 -13.12 -2.81 -0.49
C ALA A 47 -14.51 -2.39 0.00
N GLN A 48 -14.62 -1.24 0.66
CA GLN A 48 -15.91 -0.68 1.09
C GLN A 48 -16.81 -0.36 -0.10
N ARG A 49 -16.25 0.19 -1.19
CA ARG A 49 -17.02 0.45 -2.41
C ARG A 49 -17.45 -0.83 -3.11
N ALA A 50 -16.63 -1.87 -3.06
CA ALA A 50 -17.01 -3.17 -3.60
C ALA A 50 -18.20 -3.73 -2.82
N TYR A 51 -18.15 -3.71 -1.49
CA TYR A 51 -19.30 -4.12 -0.69
C TYR A 51 -20.56 -3.27 -0.96
N GLN A 52 -20.39 -1.95 -1.16
CA GLN A 52 -21.50 -1.07 -1.57
C GLN A 52 -22.08 -1.42 -2.95
N TYR A 53 -21.23 -1.84 -3.90
CA TYR A 53 -21.68 -2.34 -5.20
C TYR A 53 -22.54 -3.60 -5.03
N ARG A 54 -22.06 -4.58 -4.26
CA ARG A 54 -22.79 -5.83 -3.99
C ARG A 54 -24.20 -5.58 -3.44
N ILE A 55 -24.33 -4.77 -2.38
CA ILE A 55 -25.63 -4.55 -1.73
C ILE A 55 -26.59 -3.67 -2.54
N LYS A 56 -26.09 -2.97 -3.55
CA LYS A 56 -26.90 -2.10 -4.40
C LYS A 56 -27.64 -2.96 -5.44
N PRO A 57 -28.95 -2.77 -5.64
CA PRO A 57 -29.70 -3.52 -6.64
C PRO A 57 -29.23 -3.18 -8.06
N GLU A 58 -29.32 -4.16 -8.97
CA GLU A 58 -28.94 -4.04 -10.39
C GLU A 58 -29.65 -2.86 -11.08
N SER A 59 -30.88 -2.55 -10.69
CA SER A 59 -31.65 -1.41 -11.22
C SER A 59 -31.01 -0.04 -10.97
N MET A 60 -30.03 0.04 -10.06
CA MET A 60 -29.26 1.23 -9.75
C MET A 60 -27.78 1.12 -10.17
N GLY A 61 -27.41 0.11 -10.97
CA GLY A 61 -26.03 -0.17 -11.39
C GLY A 61 -25.17 -0.74 -10.27
N GLY A 62 -25.74 -1.66 -9.46
CA GLY A 62 -25.01 -2.47 -8.49
C GLY A 62 -25.03 -3.96 -8.85
N GLY A 63 -24.44 -4.78 -7.99
CA GLY A 63 -24.26 -6.22 -8.22
C GLY A 63 -25.41 -7.12 -7.77
N GLY A 64 -26.50 -6.57 -7.22
CA GLY A 64 -27.70 -7.37 -6.91
C GLY A 64 -27.51 -8.44 -5.83
N GLY A 65 -26.46 -8.34 -5.02
CA GLY A 65 -26.05 -9.34 -4.06
C GLY A 65 -24.83 -10.16 -4.49
N ASP A 66 -24.17 -9.80 -5.59
CA ASP A 66 -23.07 -10.52 -6.22
C ASP A 66 -21.90 -9.56 -6.59
N TYR A 67 -20.70 -10.09 -6.86
CA TYR A 67 -19.54 -9.34 -7.37
C TYR A 67 -19.10 -9.75 -8.79
N ASP A 68 -19.71 -10.75 -9.44
CA ASP A 68 -19.27 -11.34 -10.71
C ASP A 68 -19.11 -10.29 -11.84
N ASP A 69 -19.98 -9.27 -11.88
CA ASP A 69 -19.95 -8.19 -12.88
C ASP A 69 -19.21 -6.93 -12.39
N LEU A 70 -18.49 -7.02 -11.27
CA LEU A 70 -17.77 -5.89 -10.72
C LEU A 70 -16.53 -5.58 -11.54
N GLU A 71 -16.48 -4.39 -12.14
CA GLU A 71 -15.26 -3.86 -12.73
C GLU A 71 -14.57 -2.88 -11.78
N LEU A 72 -13.25 -2.73 -11.93
CA LEU A 72 -12.49 -1.78 -11.11
C LEU A 72 -12.95 -0.32 -11.33
N THR A 73 -13.53 -0.03 -12.50
CA THR A 73 -14.18 1.24 -12.84
C THR A 73 -15.45 1.50 -12.04
N ASP A 74 -16.15 0.46 -11.58
CA ASP A 74 -17.32 0.61 -10.70
C ASP A 74 -16.91 0.99 -9.27
N LEU A 75 -15.67 0.70 -8.90
CA LEU A 75 -15.10 1.02 -7.59
C LEU A 75 -14.50 2.43 -7.52
N GLY A 76 -14.33 3.13 -8.64
CA GLY A 76 -13.76 4.48 -8.63
C GLY A 76 -13.25 4.96 -9.98
N SER A 77 -12.67 6.17 -9.98
CA SER A 77 -12.05 6.74 -11.16
C SER A 77 -10.77 5.97 -11.55
N ALA A 78 -10.39 6.04 -12.83
CA ALA A 78 -9.15 5.44 -13.34
C ALA A 78 -7.88 5.88 -12.58
N GLU A 79 -7.92 7.06 -11.95
CA GLU A 79 -6.87 7.58 -11.07
C GLU A 79 -6.68 6.75 -9.78
N MET A 80 -7.75 6.08 -9.31
CA MET A 80 -7.67 5.17 -8.17
C MET A 80 -7.10 3.80 -8.56
N THR A 81 -7.17 3.43 -9.83
CA THR A 81 -6.48 2.25 -10.39
C THR A 81 -4.97 2.45 -10.41
N ASN A 82 -4.51 3.71 -10.46
CA ASN A 82 -3.09 4.01 -10.62
C ASN A 82 -2.73 5.37 -10.02
N ASN A 83 -2.34 5.40 -8.75
CA ASN A 83 -1.98 6.63 -8.07
C ASN A 83 -0.46 6.76 -7.84
N ALA A 84 -0.04 7.80 -7.13
CA ALA A 84 1.37 8.03 -6.80
C ALA A 84 1.95 6.95 -5.86
N ASN A 85 1.10 6.26 -5.10
CA ASN A 85 1.48 5.29 -4.09
C ASN A 85 1.62 3.88 -4.67
N ALA A 86 0.65 3.44 -5.47
CA ALA A 86 0.55 2.09 -6.02
C ALA A 86 -0.29 2.02 -7.30
N GLN A 87 -0.17 0.88 -7.97
CA GLN A 87 -1.12 0.43 -8.99
C GLN A 87 -2.04 -0.62 -8.38
N TYR A 88 -3.35 -0.46 -8.56
CA TYR A 88 -4.40 -1.33 -8.03
C TYR A 88 -5.02 -2.14 -9.16
N VAL A 89 -5.21 -3.43 -8.94
CA VAL A 89 -5.75 -4.36 -9.94
C VAL A 89 -6.78 -5.25 -9.28
N LEU A 90 -7.95 -5.36 -9.90
CA LEU A 90 -8.93 -6.39 -9.57
C LEU A 90 -8.39 -7.74 -10.04
N THR A 91 -8.05 -8.61 -9.09
CA THR A 91 -7.40 -9.90 -9.37
C THR A 91 -8.44 -11.00 -9.58
N SER A 92 -9.52 -10.96 -8.82
CA SER A 92 -10.71 -11.77 -9.04
C SER A 92 -11.94 -11.05 -8.50
N ALA A 93 -13.07 -11.26 -9.17
CA ALA A 93 -14.39 -10.93 -8.67
C ALA A 93 -15.27 -12.16 -8.91
N ALA A 94 -15.76 -12.73 -7.82
CA ALA A 94 -16.60 -13.91 -7.80
C ALA A 94 -17.81 -13.64 -6.90
N ALA A 95 -18.88 -14.39 -7.07
CA ALA A 95 -20.14 -14.21 -6.38
C ALA A 95 -20.07 -13.76 -4.92
N ASP A 96 -19.24 -14.39 -4.10
CA ASP A 96 -19.11 -14.07 -2.66
C ASP A 96 -17.74 -13.54 -2.26
N GLU A 97 -16.85 -13.25 -3.22
CA GLU A 97 -15.49 -12.81 -2.92
C GLU A 97 -14.92 -11.91 -4.01
N VAL A 98 -14.34 -10.80 -3.59
CA VAL A 98 -13.56 -9.92 -4.47
C VAL A 98 -12.14 -9.74 -3.93
N VAL A 99 -11.16 -9.84 -4.81
CA VAL A 99 -9.73 -9.72 -4.48
C VAL A 99 -9.13 -8.56 -5.26
N ILE A 100 -8.61 -7.58 -4.54
CA ILE A 100 -7.96 -6.38 -5.09
C ILE A 100 -6.50 -6.40 -4.65
N THR A 101 -5.58 -6.37 -5.62
CA THR A 101 -4.15 -6.35 -5.37
C THR A 101 -3.58 -4.97 -5.68
N ALA A 102 -2.80 -4.43 -4.74
CA ALA A 102 -2.04 -3.20 -4.92
C ALA A 102 -0.54 -3.52 -4.99
N THR A 103 0.14 -2.96 -5.98
CA THR A 103 1.60 -3.01 -6.10
C THR A 103 2.17 -1.61 -5.88
N GLY A 104 2.93 -1.44 -4.80
CA GLY A 104 3.58 -0.17 -4.47
C GLY A 104 4.53 0.30 -5.56
N LYS A 105 4.74 1.62 -5.65
CA LYS A 105 5.71 2.23 -6.57
C LYS A 105 6.94 2.80 -5.88
N ILE A 106 6.94 2.79 -4.56
CA ILE A 106 8.01 3.34 -3.73
C ILE A 106 8.86 2.20 -3.17
N GLY A 107 10.18 2.33 -3.32
CA GLY A 107 11.17 1.34 -2.88
C GLY A 107 11.67 0.45 -4.02
N ALA A 108 12.84 -0.17 -3.80
CA ALA A 108 13.44 -1.09 -4.78
C ALA A 108 12.71 -2.44 -4.84
N THR A 109 12.09 -2.84 -3.73
CA THR A 109 11.25 -4.03 -3.58
C THR A 109 9.87 -3.58 -3.14
N PRO A 110 8.99 -3.19 -4.08
CA PRO A 110 7.70 -2.66 -3.74
C PRO A 110 6.84 -3.69 -3.00
N TRP A 111 6.01 -3.21 -2.09
CA TRP A 111 5.04 -4.05 -1.39
C TRP A 111 3.94 -4.50 -2.36
N THR A 112 3.57 -5.77 -2.30
CA THR A 112 2.34 -6.27 -2.91
C THR A 112 1.34 -6.53 -1.79
N ILE A 113 0.26 -5.77 -1.75
CA ILE A 113 -0.77 -5.87 -0.72
C ILE A 113 -2.05 -6.32 -1.38
N THR A 114 -2.62 -7.41 -0.89
CA THR A 114 -3.87 -7.98 -1.40
C THR A 114 -4.95 -7.73 -0.37
N CYS A 115 -6.10 -7.24 -0.81
CA CYS A 115 -7.29 -7.11 0.01
C CYS A 115 -8.38 -8.01 -0.57
N THR A 116 -8.85 -8.94 0.24
CA THR A 116 -9.97 -9.83 -0.08
C THR A 116 -11.18 -9.39 0.73
N THR A 117 -12.30 -9.12 0.05
CA THR A 117 -13.58 -8.78 0.68
C THR A 117 -14.56 -9.91 0.44
N ASP A 118 -15.11 -10.47 1.52
CA ASP A 118 -16.13 -11.52 1.42
C ASP A 118 -17.55 -10.95 1.23
N GLY A 119 -18.52 -11.83 0.95
CA GLY A 119 -19.93 -11.49 0.77
C GLY A 119 -20.62 -10.90 2.01
N ALA A 120 -19.98 -10.94 3.18
CA ALA A 120 -20.43 -10.28 4.41
C ALA A 120 -19.77 -8.91 4.63
N GLY A 121 -18.89 -8.48 3.72
CA GLY A 121 -18.16 -7.21 3.80
C GLY A 121 -16.96 -7.23 4.76
N LYS A 122 -16.47 -8.42 5.12
CA LYS A 122 -15.26 -8.57 5.92
C LYS A 122 -14.04 -8.47 5.00
N ASN A 123 -13.13 -7.57 5.36
CA ASN A 123 -11.89 -7.35 4.63
C ASN A 123 -10.76 -8.16 5.29
N THR A 124 -10.04 -8.93 4.49
CA THR A 124 -8.78 -9.59 4.86
C THR A 124 -7.65 -8.93 4.07
N ILE A 125 -6.57 -8.55 4.75
CA ILE A 125 -5.44 -7.86 4.12
C ILE A 125 -4.20 -8.74 4.28
N ASP A 126 -3.65 -9.17 3.14
CA ASP A 126 -2.43 -9.95 3.06
C ASP A 126 -1.31 -9.13 2.44
N ILE A 127 -0.20 -9.01 3.17
CA ILE A 127 0.96 -8.22 2.74
C ILE A 127 2.05 -9.20 2.33
N THR A 128 2.37 -9.26 1.05
CA THR A 128 3.49 -10.02 0.52
C THR A 128 4.57 -9.05 0.05
N THR A 129 5.76 -9.11 0.66
CA THR A 129 6.94 -8.51 0.05
C THR A 129 7.35 -9.37 -1.14
N GLN A 130 7.50 -8.78 -2.34
CA GLN A 130 8.24 -9.48 -3.39
C GLN A 130 9.67 -9.69 -2.85
N ALA A 131 10.04 -10.95 -2.60
CA ALA A 131 11.40 -11.28 -2.20
C ALA A 131 12.32 -10.88 -3.35
N SER A 132 13.19 -9.90 -3.11
CA SER A 132 14.35 -9.66 -3.97
C SER A 132 15.22 -10.90 -3.93
N PHE A 133 15.29 -11.60 -5.07
CA PHE A 133 16.29 -12.63 -5.35
C PHE A 133 17.70 -12.05 -5.32
#